data_AF-A0A8S0W9Z6-F1
#
_entry.id   AF-A0A8S0W9Z6-F1
#
_cell.length_a   1.000
_cell.length_b   1.000
_cell.length_c   1.000
_cell.angle_alpha   90.00
_cell.angle_beta   90.00
_cell.angle_gamma   90.00
#
_symmetry.space_group_name_H-M   'P 1'
#
loop_
_entity.id
_entity.type
_entity.pdbx_description
1 polymer ?
#
loop_
_entity_poly.entity_id
_entity_poly.type
_entity_poly.pdbx_seq_one_letter_code
_entity_poly.pdbx_strand_id
1 'polypeptide(L)'
;MSEIPQDLCEFIIDFLHADRRALAACSLVARSWLCASRYHLFRSIKFDSANAHHFLRLLDSACATFPYITRTLHLCDEEYFFPRRVDEHLIRGITSLSTLKAFKMTAITWSGYDPHPHHRRDLLISNTVTQVELGGVEFDDIHDLVCLICGFGSLQELRLEVQFWDVDIPYRGTQRISKAVRSISIRMTRGTEHLLGWLSEHTEQELVTAKMGLHRLTADDLVSAGSLVRKLGDQLRELELSFDESSGTISASYLYSLLDLSMNTRLERLQLHLDPRESIYQACSLHGKLALFISRASASLMSLRLDITTEDHGLINWGELAATLDRRRFSKLRDAAVVCGGKAKDLLD
;
A
#
# COMPACT_ATOMS: atom_id res chain seq x y z
N MET A 1 8.84 -2.71 -53.09
CA MET A 1 9.37 -2.96 -51.73
C MET A 1 8.21 -3.53 -50.93
N SER A 2 8.36 -4.73 -50.39
CA SER A 2 7.33 -5.35 -49.54
C SER A 2 7.15 -4.49 -48.29
N GLU A 3 6.02 -3.80 -48.19
CA GLU A 3 5.65 -3.08 -46.98
C GLU A 3 5.49 -4.10 -45.86
N ILE A 4 6.24 -3.91 -44.77
CA ILE A 4 6.04 -4.68 -43.56
C ILE A 4 4.64 -4.31 -43.03
N PRO A 5 3.74 -5.28 -42.79
CA PRO A 5 2.45 -5.02 -42.19
C PRO A 5 2.56 -4.19 -40.91
N GLN A 6 1.68 -3.20 -40.75
CA GLN A 6 1.69 -2.31 -39.59
C GLN A 6 1.61 -3.09 -38.26
N ASP A 7 0.79 -4.15 -38.21
CA ASP A 7 0.64 -5.02 -37.03
C ASP A 7 1.97 -5.64 -36.60
N LEU A 8 2.85 -6.00 -37.54
CA LEU A 8 4.17 -6.54 -37.23
C LEU A 8 5.10 -5.46 -36.67
N CYS A 9 5.03 -4.23 -37.18
CA CYS A 9 5.78 -3.11 -36.63
C CYS A 9 5.35 -2.78 -35.20
N GLU A 10 4.04 -2.76 -34.92
CA GLU A 10 3.50 -2.53 -33.58
C GLU A 10 3.94 -3.63 -32.62
N PHE A 11 3.86 -4.89 -33.05
CA PHE A 11 4.33 -6.04 -32.26
C PHE A 11 5.82 -5.96 -31.94
N ILE A 12 6.67 -5.53 -32.87
CA ILE A 12 8.11 -5.30 -32.63
C ILE A 12 8.31 -4.19 -31.57
N ILE A 13 7.59 -3.08 -31.70
CA ILE A 13 7.69 -1.95 -30.75
C ILE A 13 7.21 -2.36 -29.35
N ASP A 14 6.22 -3.24 -29.24
CA ASP A 14 5.74 -3.78 -27.96
C ASP A 14 6.83 -4.54 -27.19
N PHE A 15 7.77 -5.21 -27.87
CA PHE A 15 8.93 -5.82 -27.19
C PHE A 15 9.94 -4.81 -26.67
N LEU A 16 9.90 -3.55 -27.12
CA LEU A 16 10.79 -2.49 -26.68
C LEU A 16 10.28 -1.71 -25.46
N HIS A 17 9.17 -2.14 -24.83
CA HIS A 17 8.52 -1.43 -23.72
C HIS A 17 9.44 -1.04 -22.55
N ALA A 18 10.54 -1.78 -22.33
CA ALA A 18 11.53 -1.49 -21.30
C ALA A 18 12.70 -0.58 -21.77
N ASP A 19 12.94 -0.45 -23.08
CA ASP A 19 14.03 0.34 -23.64
C ASP A 19 13.53 1.69 -24.15
N ARG A 20 13.53 2.68 -23.26
CA ARG A 20 13.10 4.06 -23.59
C ARG A 20 13.95 4.69 -24.69
N ARG A 21 15.23 4.35 -24.82
CA ARG A 21 16.11 4.91 -25.86
C ARG A 21 15.74 4.35 -27.23
N ALA A 22 15.53 3.04 -27.31
CA ALA A 22 15.07 2.39 -28.54
C ALA A 22 13.68 2.89 -28.95
N LEU A 23 12.74 3.04 -28.01
CA LEU A 23 11.42 3.61 -28.27
C LEU A 23 11.49 5.06 -28.77
N ALA A 24 12.38 5.89 -28.20
CA ALA A 24 12.59 7.25 -28.67
C ALA A 24 13.12 7.27 -30.11
N ALA A 25 14.08 6.40 -30.44
CA ALA A 25 14.56 6.25 -31.82
C ALA A 25 13.44 5.78 -32.77
N CYS A 26 12.65 4.77 -32.36
CA CYS A 26 11.51 4.25 -33.12
C CYS A 26 10.47 5.35 -33.41
N SER A 27 10.26 6.27 -32.47
CA SER A 27 9.33 7.39 -32.65
C SER A 27 9.70 8.34 -33.80
N LEU A 28 10.96 8.32 -34.25
CA LEU A 28 11.46 9.16 -35.34
C LEU A 28 11.48 8.47 -36.71
N VAL A 29 11.19 7.15 -36.77
CA VAL A 29 11.30 6.35 -38.01
C VAL A 29 10.14 6.65 -38.97
N ALA A 30 8.90 6.56 -38.49
CA ALA A 30 7.69 6.74 -39.30
C ALA A 30 6.49 7.15 -38.43
N ARG A 31 5.44 7.71 -39.05
CA ARG A 31 4.21 8.10 -38.33
C ARG A 31 3.50 6.91 -37.66
N SER A 32 3.51 5.74 -38.29
CA SER A 32 2.94 4.51 -37.71
C SER A 32 3.70 4.07 -36.46
N TRP A 33 5.03 4.20 -36.46
CA TRP A 33 5.88 3.84 -35.32
C TRP A 33 5.77 4.86 -34.18
N LEU A 34 5.51 6.12 -34.50
CA LEU A 34 5.34 7.21 -33.53
C LEU A 34 4.22 6.92 -32.53
N CYS A 35 3.05 6.45 -32.98
CA CYS A 35 1.90 6.18 -32.10
C CYS A 35 2.21 5.07 -31.09
N ALA A 36 2.67 3.91 -31.56
CA ALA A 36 3.03 2.78 -30.71
C ALA A 36 4.19 3.13 -29.76
N SER A 37 5.22 3.83 -30.25
CA SER A 37 6.36 4.24 -29.43
C SER A 37 5.94 5.24 -28.34
N ARG A 38 5.12 6.25 -28.68
CA ARG A 38 4.61 7.24 -27.72
C ARG A 38 3.76 6.61 -26.65
N TYR A 39 2.94 5.61 -27.00
CA TYR A 39 2.16 4.86 -26.03
C TYR A 39 3.07 4.32 -24.93
N HIS A 40 4.13 3.57 -25.27
CA HIS A 40 5.05 3.03 -24.28
C HIS A 40 5.88 4.09 -23.56
N LEU A 41 6.35 5.13 -24.27
CA LEU A 41 7.15 6.22 -23.68
C LEU A 41 6.40 7.03 -22.61
N PHE A 42 5.10 7.26 -22.82
CA PHE A 42 4.30 8.17 -21.99
C PHE A 42 3.21 7.47 -21.17
N ARG A 43 3.03 6.15 -21.29
CA ARG A 43 2.09 5.39 -20.45
C ARG A 43 2.41 5.53 -18.96
N SER A 44 3.69 5.60 -18.61
CA SER A 44 4.16 5.84 -17.24
C SER A 44 5.11 7.03 -17.24
N ILE A 45 4.72 8.10 -16.54
CA ILE A 45 5.51 9.32 -16.42
C ILE A 45 6.06 9.38 -14.99
N LYS A 46 7.39 9.38 -14.88
CA LYS A 46 8.13 9.66 -13.65
C LYS A 46 8.72 11.06 -13.79
N PHE A 47 8.53 11.89 -12.78
CA PHE A 47 9.04 13.26 -12.76
C PHE A 47 9.36 13.63 -11.29
N ASP A 48 10.22 14.61 -11.11
CA ASP A 48 10.72 15.08 -9.84
C ASP A 48 10.48 16.58 -9.69
N SER A 49 10.89 17.14 -8.55
CA SER A 49 10.74 18.56 -8.31
C SER A 49 11.55 19.44 -9.28
N ALA A 50 12.65 18.93 -9.83
CA ALA A 50 13.49 19.64 -10.79
C ALA A 50 12.82 19.76 -12.18
N ASN A 51 12.01 18.78 -12.58
CA ASN A 51 11.36 18.75 -13.89
C ASN A 51 9.82 18.90 -13.84
N ALA A 52 9.20 19.02 -12.66
CA ALA A 52 7.76 19.24 -12.50
C ALA A 52 7.23 20.42 -13.32
N HIS A 53 7.94 21.55 -13.33
CA HIS A 53 7.55 22.72 -14.12
C HIS A 53 7.60 22.46 -15.64
N HIS A 54 8.55 21.65 -16.12
CA HIS A 54 8.59 21.21 -17.51
C HIS A 54 7.41 20.30 -17.84
N PHE A 55 7.08 19.38 -16.93
CA PHE A 55 5.91 18.52 -17.06
C PHE A 55 4.62 19.35 -17.16
N LEU A 56 4.42 20.33 -16.29
CA LEU A 56 3.24 21.21 -16.33
C LEU A 56 3.18 22.03 -17.63
N ARG A 57 4.29 22.59 -18.08
CA ARG A 57 4.35 23.28 -19.39
C ARG A 57 4.03 22.36 -20.57
N LEU A 58 4.46 21.10 -20.50
CA LEU A 58 4.13 20.11 -21.50
C LEU A 58 2.64 19.75 -21.46
N LEU A 59 2.05 19.71 -20.27
CA LEU A 59 0.64 19.40 -20.05
C LEU A 59 -0.28 20.50 -20.59
N ASP A 60 0.12 21.76 -20.43
CA ASP A 60 -0.60 22.93 -20.94
C ASP A 60 -0.46 23.11 -22.47
N SER A 61 0.40 22.33 -23.13
CA SER A 61 0.62 22.43 -24.57
C SER A 61 -0.56 21.88 -25.36
N ALA A 62 -1.08 22.66 -26.32
CA ALA A 62 -2.14 22.21 -27.24
C ALA A 62 -1.77 20.98 -28.07
N CYS A 63 -0.48 20.68 -28.21
CA CYS A 63 0.04 19.52 -28.95
C CYS A 63 0.31 18.31 -28.03
N ALA A 64 -0.02 18.40 -26.74
CA ALA A 64 0.20 17.32 -25.78
C ALA A 64 -0.75 16.15 -26.04
N THR A 65 -0.22 15.05 -26.57
CA THR A 65 -1.00 13.82 -26.75
C THR A 65 -0.89 12.87 -25.56
N PHE A 66 0.10 13.07 -24.68
CA PHE A 66 0.35 12.19 -23.55
C PHE A 66 -0.77 12.17 -22.49
N PRO A 67 -1.55 13.24 -22.24
CA PRO A 67 -2.58 13.23 -21.18
C PRO A 67 -3.65 12.14 -21.33
N TYR A 68 -3.90 11.72 -22.58
CA TYR A 68 -4.88 10.68 -22.94
C TYR A 68 -4.32 9.25 -22.96
N ILE A 69 -3.02 9.08 -22.74
CA ILE A 69 -2.36 7.77 -22.71
C ILE A 69 -1.67 7.49 -21.38
N THR A 70 -1.38 8.51 -20.57
CA THR A 70 -0.79 8.36 -19.24
C THR A 70 -1.72 7.53 -18.35
N ARG A 71 -1.20 6.40 -17.86
CA ARG A 71 -1.87 5.50 -16.92
C ARG A 71 -1.27 5.56 -15.53
N THR A 72 0.04 5.85 -15.45
CA THR A 72 0.77 5.93 -14.19
C THR A 72 1.52 7.25 -14.13
N LEU A 73 1.37 7.94 -13.01
CA LEU A 73 2.10 9.15 -12.69
C LEU A 73 2.88 8.91 -11.40
N HIS A 74 4.19 9.10 -11.43
CA HIS A 74 5.08 8.94 -10.29
C HIS A 74 5.84 10.23 -10.04
N LEU A 75 5.52 10.90 -8.94
CA LEU A 75 6.33 11.99 -8.41
C LEU A 75 7.40 11.39 -7.48
N CYS A 76 8.66 11.75 -7.65
CA CYS A 76 9.74 11.29 -6.79
C CYS A 76 10.75 12.41 -6.53
N ASP A 77 11.34 12.49 -5.35
CA ASP A 77 12.47 13.40 -5.11
C ASP A 77 13.60 12.63 -4.42
N GLU A 78 14.51 12.08 -5.24
CA GLU A 78 15.62 11.25 -4.74
C GLU A 78 16.85 12.09 -4.35
N GLU A 79 16.90 13.40 -4.66
CA GLU A 79 18.16 14.17 -4.66
C GLU A 79 18.29 15.38 -3.71
N TYR A 80 17.32 15.75 -2.84
CA TYR A 80 17.47 16.98 -2.04
C TYR A 80 17.06 16.94 -0.56
N PHE A 81 17.90 17.58 0.27
CA PHE A 81 17.74 17.84 1.71
C PHE A 81 16.60 18.81 2.09
N PHE A 82 15.86 19.33 1.10
CA PHE A 82 14.75 20.26 1.33
C PHE A 82 13.59 19.88 0.43
N PRO A 83 12.49 19.38 0.98
CA PRO A 83 11.37 18.95 0.19
C PRO A 83 10.66 20.16 -0.43
N ARG A 84 10.48 20.12 -1.76
CA ARG A 84 9.74 21.15 -2.47
C ARG A 84 8.24 20.82 -2.43
N ARG A 85 7.44 21.85 -2.12
CA ARG A 85 5.99 21.76 -1.99
C ARG A 85 5.34 21.30 -3.29
N VAL A 86 4.39 20.37 -3.17
CA VAL A 86 3.39 20.13 -4.22
C VAL A 86 2.51 21.36 -4.30
N ASP A 87 2.59 22.11 -5.40
CA ASP A 87 1.76 23.29 -5.60
C ASP A 87 0.38 22.93 -6.20
N GLU A 88 -0.55 23.88 -6.14
CA GLU A 88 -1.90 23.74 -6.71
C GLU A 88 -1.87 23.41 -8.21
N HIS A 89 -0.86 23.89 -8.93
CA HIS A 89 -0.72 23.65 -10.37
C HIS A 89 -0.46 22.18 -10.66
N LEU A 90 0.31 21.49 -9.81
CA LEU A 90 0.52 20.07 -9.95
C LEU A 90 -0.77 19.26 -9.76
N ILE A 91 -1.57 19.60 -8.76
CA ILE A 91 -2.85 18.95 -8.49
C ILE A 91 -3.81 19.17 -9.67
N ARG A 92 -3.92 20.40 -10.18
CA ARG A 92 -4.69 20.71 -11.39
C ARG A 92 -4.16 19.95 -12.62
N GLY A 93 -2.86 19.74 -12.69
CA GLY A 93 -2.27 18.93 -13.75
C GLY A 93 -2.77 17.49 -13.70
N ILE A 94 -2.81 16.88 -12.51
CA ILE A 94 -3.29 15.51 -12.32
C ILE A 94 -4.74 15.36 -12.80
N THR A 95 -5.61 16.35 -12.54
CA THR A 95 -7.03 16.28 -12.93
C THR A 95 -7.24 16.25 -14.45
N SER A 96 -6.30 16.82 -15.22
CA SER A 96 -6.35 16.79 -16.70
C SER A 96 -6.00 15.42 -17.30
N LEU A 97 -5.39 14.52 -16.52
CA LEU A 97 -4.99 13.18 -16.96
C LEU A 97 -6.17 12.19 -16.88
N SER A 98 -7.11 12.33 -17.81
CA SER A 98 -8.36 11.55 -17.85
C SER A 98 -8.21 10.02 -17.89
N THR A 99 -7.04 9.50 -18.27
CA THR A 99 -6.79 8.05 -18.31
C THR A 99 -5.99 7.51 -17.14
N LEU A 100 -5.59 8.38 -16.20
CA LEU A 100 -4.73 8.03 -15.07
C LEU A 100 -5.40 6.99 -14.17
N LYS A 101 -4.66 5.92 -13.86
CA LYS A 101 -5.11 4.78 -13.02
C LYS A 101 -4.29 4.63 -11.76
N ALA A 102 -3.00 4.93 -11.82
CA ALA A 102 -2.09 4.82 -10.68
C ALA A 102 -1.39 6.15 -10.42
N PHE A 103 -1.43 6.60 -9.17
CA PHE A 103 -0.70 7.77 -8.68
C PHE A 103 0.30 7.33 -7.62
N LYS A 104 1.57 7.70 -7.80
CA LYS A 104 2.65 7.32 -6.90
C LYS A 104 3.43 8.55 -6.45
N MET A 105 3.83 8.54 -5.19
CA MET A 105 4.73 9.52 -4.61
C MET A 105 5.82 8.80 -3.83
N THR A 106 7.08 9.19 -4.00
CA THR A 106 8.20 8.60 -3.25
C THR A 106 9.19 9.65 -2.78
N ALA A 107 9.57 9.61 -1.50
CA ALA A 107 10.58 10.49 -0.89
C ALA A 107 10.25 11.99 -1.07
N ILE A 108 9.04 12.42 -0.68
CA ILE A 108 8.57 13.81 -0.86
C ILE A 108 7.98 14.31 0.45
N THR A 109 8.18 15.57 0.80
CA THR A 109 7.36 16.20 1.87
C THR A 109 6.24 17.02 1.26
N TRP A 110 5.04 16.61 1.61
CA TRP A 110 3.80 17.32 1.42
C TRP A 110 3.61 18.30 2.59
N SER A 111 4.21 19.48 2.48
CA SER A 111 3.85 20.57 3.40
C SER A 111 2.66 21.34 2.86
N GLY A 112 1.73 21.62 3.77
CA GLY A 112 0.35 21.94 3.48
C GLY A 112 0.17 23.08 2.49
N TYR A 113 -0.87 22.90 1.68
CA TYR A 113 -1.65 23.96 1.06
C TYR A 113 -1.84 25.10 2.07
N ASP A 114 -1.62 26.34 1.64
CA ASP A 114 -1.77 27.54 2.47
C ASP A 114 -2.97 27.39 3.44
N PRO A 115 -2.80 27.55 4.77
CA PRO A 115 -3.77 27.20 5.82
C PRO A 115 -5.12 27.92 5.75
N HIS A 116 -5.39 28.65 4.68
CA HIS A 116 -6.66 29.30 4.41
C HIS A 116 -7.79 28.24 4.25
N PRO A 117 -8.81 28.24 5.12
CA PRO A 117 -9.88 27.23 5.17
C PRO A 117 -10.70 27.05 3.89
N HIS A 118 -10.60 27.99 2.95
CA HIS A 118 -11.43 28.05 1.75
C HIS A 118 -10.93 27.19 0.58
N HIS A 119 -9.65 26.79 0.58
CA HIS A 119 -9.10 25.95 -0.51
C HIS A 119 -9.11 24.45 -0.21
N ARG A 120 -9.40 24.06 1.04
CA ARG A 120 -9.31 22.68 1.53
C ARG A 120 -10.46 21.75 1.11
N ARG A 121 -11.50 22.26 0.44
CA ARG A 121 -12.74 21.49 0.18
C ARG A 121 -12.85 20.88 -1.23
N ASP A 122 -12.03 21.29 -2.18
CA ASP A 122 -12.28 21.01 -3.60
C ASP A 122 -11.19 20.19 -4.31
N LEU A 123 -10.35 19.46 -3.56
CA LEU A 123 -9.38 18.52 -4.14
C LEU A 123 -10.07 17.27 -4.70
N LEU A 124 -10.96 17.43 -5.67
CA LEU A 124 -11.43 16.35 -6.53
C LEU A 124 -10.33 16.06 -7.54
N ILE A 125 -9.32 15.30 -7.13
CA ILE A 125 -8.09 15.09 -7.90
C ILE A 125 -8.38 14.28 -9.18
N SER A 126 -9.06 13.15 -9.04
CA SER A 126 -9.49 12.36 -10.21
C SER A 126 -10.39 11.20 -9.81
N ASN A 127 -11.48 11.02 -10.56
CA ASN A 127 -12.34 9.84 -10.44
C ASN A 127 -11.83 8.64 -11.24
N THR A 128 -10.67 8.70 -11.89
CA THR A 128 -10.15 7.57 -12.68
C THR A 128 -9.06 6.79 -11.97
N VAL A 129 -8.39 7.40 -11.00
CA VAL A 129 -7.32 6.79 -10.20
C VAL A 129 -7.91 5.71 -9.31
N THR A 130 -7.38 4.50 -9.44
CA THR A 130 -7.77 3.32 -8.67
C THR A 130 -6.67 2.83 -7.75
N GLN A 131 -5.42 3.26 -7.95
CA GLN A 131 -4.27 2.84 -7.15
C GLN A 131 -3.47 4.06 -6.69
N VAL A 132 -3.22 4.16 -5.39
CA VAL A 132 -2.38 5.19 -4.78
C VAL A 132 -1.28 4.53 -3.96
N GLU A 133 -0.03 4.95 -4.19
CA GLU A 133 1.15 4.47 -3.47
C GLU A 133 1.98 5.66 -2.99
N LEU A 134 2.07 5.84 -1.67
CA LEU A 134 2.89 6.87 -1.04
C LEU A 134 4.02 6.17 -0.28
N GLY A 135 5.28 6.39 -0.69
CA GLY A 135 6.46 5.72 -0.14
C GLY A 135 7.47 6.70 0.44
N GLY A 136 7.63 6.76 1.76
CA GLY A 136 8.50 7.74 2.41
C GLY A 136 8.02 9.17 2.16
N VAL A 137 6.70 9.39 2.23
CA VAL A 137 6.11 10.73 2.07
C VAL A 137 5.89 11.35 3.45
N GLU A 138 6.38 12.56 3.65
CA GLU A 138 6.16 13.30 4.90
C GLU A 138 4.98 14.27 4.73
N PHE A 139 4.14 14.41 5.76
CA PHE A 139 3.05 15.37 5.81
C PHE A 139 3.21 16.27 7.04
N ASP A 140 2.78 17.53 6.93
CA ASP A 140 2.71 18.41 8.10
C ASP A 140 1.67 17.87 9.11
N ASP A 141 0.48 17.54 8.61
CA ASP A 141 -0.64 16.99 9.38
C ASP A 141 -1.34 15.81 8.67
N ILE A 142 -2.13 15.05 9.44
CA ILE A 142 -2.98 13.97 8.91
C ILE A 142 -4.12 14.46 8.01
N HIS A 143 -4.53 15.72 8.14
CA HIS A 143 -5.63 16.26 7.34
C HIS A 143 -5.27 16.34 5.87
N ASP A 144 -4.04 16.72 5.53
CA ASP A 144 -3.55 16.75 4.16
C ASP A 144 -3.55 15.37 3.51
N LEU A 145 -3.11 14.33 4.24
CA LEU A 145 -3.21 12.95 3.78
C LEU A 145 -4.66 12.55 3.53
N VAL A 146 -5.56 12.83 4.47
CA VAL A 146 -6.98 12.45 4.33
C VAL A 146 -7.61 13.17 3.14
N CYS A 147 -7.34 14.46 2.95
CA CYS A 147 -7.82 15.23 1.80
C CYS A 147 -7.29 14.66 0.47
N LEU A 148 -6.01 14.29 0.42
CA LEU A 148 -5.40 13.64 -0.75
C LEU A 148 -6.09 12.32 -1.11
N ILE A 149 -6.21 11.39 -0.15
CA ILE A 149 -6.80 10.06 -0.41
C ILE A 149 -8.30 10.14 -0.71
N CYS A 150 -9.04 11.03 -0.05
CA CYS A 150 -10.47 11.23 -0.28
C CYS A 150 -10.74 11.92 -1.63
N GLY A 151 -9.76 12.63 -2.19
CA GLY A 151 -9.83 13.20 -3.53
C GLY A 151 -9.90 12.17 -4.67
N PHE A 152 -9.57 10.91 -4.40
CA PHE A 152 -9.64 9.80 -5.35
C PHE A 152 -10.93 9.00 -5.21
N GLY A 153 -11.99 9.46 -5.87
CA GLY A 153 -13.34 8.87 -5.74
C GLY A 153 -13.46 7.40 -6.16
N SER A 154 -12.56 6.91 -7.03
CA SER A 154 -12.56 5.52 -7.53
C SER A 154 -11.42 4.67 -6.95
N LEU A 155 -10.81 5.09 -5.85
CA LEU A 155 -9.70 4.38 -5.22
C LEU A 155 -10.08 2.93 -4.86
N GLN A 156 -9.23 1.98 -5.23
CA GLN A 156 -9.39 0.55 -4.97
C GLN A 156 -8.22 -0.02 -4.16
N GLU A 157 -7.00 0.48 -4.41
CA GLU A 157 -5.78 0.05 -3.71
C GLU A 157 -5.05 1.26 -3.14
N LEU A 158 -4.75 1.19 -1.85
CA LEU A 158 -4.05 2.22 -1.11
C LEU A 158 -2.82 1.60 -0.44
N ARG A 159 -1.63 2.13 -0.72
CA ARG A 159 -0.38 1.76 -0.06
C ARG A 159 0.25 3.00 0.54
N LEU A 160 0.51 2.95 1.85
CA LEU A 160 0.96 4.10 2.63
C LEU A 160 2.20 3.74 3.42
N GLU A 161 3.27 4.48 3.18
CA GLU A 161 4.45 4.61 4.02
C GLU A 161 4.68 6.11 4.14
N VAL A 162 4.07 6.69 5.17
CA VAL A 162 3.97 8.14 5.36
C VAL A 162 4.36 8.50 6.77
N GLN A 163 4.91 9.70 6.98
CA GLN A 163 5.32 10.24 8.28
C GLN A 163 4.67 11.59 8.53
N PHE A 164 4.42 11.93 9.80
CA PHE A 164 3.85 13.23 10.18
C PHE A 164 4.83 14.04 11.04
N TRP A 165 4.95 15.33 10.72
CA TRP A 165 5.74 16.26 11.52
C TRP A 165 5.01 16.67 12.81
N ASP A 166 3.73 17.03 12.70
CA ASP A 166 2.87 17.35 13.85
C ASP A 166 2.02 16.14 14.24
N VAL A 167 2.41 15.50 15.34
CA VAL A 167 1.79 14.27 15.87
C VAL A 167 0.74 14.53 16.94
N ASP A 168 0.62 15.76 17.42
CA ASP A 168 -0.19 16.08 18.61
C ASP A 168 -1.63 16.49 18.27
N ILE A 169 -1.97 16.62 16.99
CA ILE A 169 -3.30 17.04 16.54
C ILE A 169 -4.10 15.85 16.01
N PRO A 170 -5.01 15.25 16.81
CA PRO A 170 -5.88 14.20 16.32
C PRO A 170 -6.81 14.74 15.22
N TYR A 171 -6.95 13.95 14.14
CA TYR A 171 -7.87 14.28 13.06
C TYR A 171 -9.33 14.20 13.54
N ARG A 172 -10.13 15.23 13.24
CA ARG A 172 -11.58 15.27 13.52
C ARG A 172 -12.44 15.55 12.28
N GLY A 173 -11.88 15.30 11.10
CA GLY A 173 -12.62 15.51 9.85
C GLY A 173 -13.67 14.42 9.62
N THR A 174 -14.63 14.74 8.75
CA THR A 174 -15.76 13.87 8.39
C THR A 174 -15.63 13.28 6.98
N GLN A 175 -14.47 13.54 6.35
CA GLN A 175 -14.15 13.05 5.02
C GLN A 175 -14.12 11.53 5.00
N ARG A 176 -14.66 10.96 3.92
CA ARG A 176 -14.83 9.52 3.76
C ARG A 176 -13.94 9.01 2.66
N ILE A 177 -13.25 7.91 2.92
CA ILE A 177 -12.54 7.18 1.87
C ILE A 177 -13.53 6.55 0.89
N SER A 178 -13.11 6.32 -0.35
CA SER A 178 -13.97 5.68 -1.36
C SER A 178 -14.44 4.29 -0.89
N LYS A 179 -15.73 4.00 -1.11
CA LYS A 179 -16.33 2.68 -0.85
C LYS A 179 -15.77 1.59 -1.78
N ALA A 180 -15.09 1.99 -2.85
CA ALA A 180 -14.48 1.08 -3.81
C ALA A 180 -13.15 0.50 -3.32
N VAL A 181 -12.61 0.97 -2.18
CA VAL A 181 -11.34 0.49 -1.63
C VAL A 181 -11.46 -0.95 -1.21
N ARG A 182 -10.60 -1.81 -1.79
CA ARG A 182 -10.55 -3.25 -1.57
C ARG A 182 -9.26 -3.70 -0.90
N SER A 183 -8.18 -2.93 -1.06
CA SER A 183 -6.86 -3.25 -0.52
C SER A 183 -6.25 -2.02 0.13
N ILE A 184 -5.87 -2.15 1.40
CA ILE A 184 -5.15 -1.12 2.15
C ILE A 184 -3.89 -1.76 2.73
N SER A 185 -2.72 -1.19 2.48
CA SER A 185 -1.46 -1.55 3.12
C SER A 185 -0.86 -0.30 3.74
N ILE A 186 -0.53 -0.35 5.02
CA ILE A 186 0.01 0.78 5.77
C ILE A 186 1.26 0.29 6.50
N ARG A 187 2.40 0.88 6.18
CA ARG A 187 3.63 0.77 6.97
C ARG A 187 3.58 1.86 8.05
N MET A 188 3.49 1.43 9.30
CA MET A 188 3.47 2.34 10.43
C MET A 188 4.78 3.10 10.53
N THR A 189 4.65 4.37 10.85
CA THR A 189 5.76 5.27 11.18
C THR A 189 5.27 6.25 12.25
N ARG A 190 6.05 7.28 12.57
CA ARG A 190 5.64 8.32 13.52
C ARG A 190 4.33 9.00 13.08
N GLY A 191 3.28 8.90 13.90
CA GLY A 191 1.99 9.58 13.74
C GLY A 191 0.90 8.81 12.99
N THR A 192 1.20 7.59 12.52
CA THR A 192 0.23 6.78 11.77
C THR A 192 -0.87 6.16 12.64
N GLU A 193 -0.76 6.20 13.96
CA GLU A 193 -1.77 5.70 14.91
C GLU A 193 -3.11 6.42 14.74
N HIS A 194 -3.08 7.72 14.43
CA HIS A 194 -4.27 8.54 14.19
C HIS A 194 -5.00 8.12 12.90
N LEU A 195 -4.27 7.60 11.90
CA LEU A 195 -4.84 7.10 10.66
C LEU A 195 -5.65 5.82 10.90
N LEU A 196 -5.17 4.93 11.77
CA LEU A 196 -5.91 3.71 12.14
C LEU A 196 -7.20 4.05 12.89
N GLY A 197 -7.15 5.06 13.78
CA GLY A 197 -8.32 5.60 14.47
C GLY A 197 -9.36 6.14 13.48
N TRP A 198 -8.94 7.03 12.58
CA TRP A 198 -9.82 7.57 11.53
C TRP A 198 -10.42 6.49 10.63
N LEU A 199 -9.63 5.52 10.15
CA LEU A 199 -10.14 4.40 9.36
C LEU A 199 -11.19 3.60 10.14
N SER A 200 -10.93 3.34 11.43
CA SER A 200 -11.82 2.59 12.31
C SER A 200 -13.19 3.26 12.49
N GLU A 201 -13.23 4.59 12.61
CA GLU A 201 -14.47 5.37 12.73
C GLU A 201 -15.33 5.29 11.45
N HIS A 202 -14.70 5.14 10.28
CA HIS A 202 -15.39 5.15 8.99
C HIS A 202 -15.78 3.75 8.48
N THR A 203 -15.34 2.69 9.16
CA THR A 203 -15.66 1.29 8.81
C THR A 203 -17.14 0.94 8.96
N GLU A 204 -17.84 1.53 9.93
CA GLU A 204 -19.20 1.13 10.32
C GLU A 204 -20.26 1.44 9.26
N GLN A 205 -19.94 2.28 8.29
CA GLN A 205 -20.93 2.72 7.32
C GLN A 205 -20.72 2.06 5.96
N GLU A 206 -19.51 1.99 5.37
CA GLU A 206 -19.38 1.61 3.94
C GLU A 206 -18.00 1.06 3.49
N LEU A 207 -17.01 0.87 4.38
CA LEU A 207 -15.68 0.41 3.98
C LEU A 207 -15.66 -1.12 3.79
N VAL A 208 -15.52 -1.58 2.54
CA VAL A 208 -15.48 -3.00 2.18
C VAL A 208 -14.07 -3.40 1.75
N THR A 209 -13.16 -3.48 2.72
CA THR A 209 -11.76 -3.85 2.47
C THR A 209 -11.57 -5.36 2.57
N ALA A 210 -11.17 -5.99 1.47
CA ALA A 210 -10.88 -7.42 1.41
C ALA A 210 -9.44 -7.76 1.84
N LYS A 211 -8.49 -6.84 1.62
CA LYS A 211 -7.08 -7.03 1.96
C LYS A 211 -6.56 -5.91 2.85
N MET A 212 -6.00 -6.27 4.00
CA MET A 212 -5.36 -5.35 4.93
C MET A 212 -3.92 -5.80 5.22
N GLY A 213 -2.96 -4.91 4.98
CA GLY A 213 -1.57 -5.06 5.42
C GLY A 213 -1.23 -3.98 6.44
N LEU A 214 -0.80 -4.37 7.64
CA LEU A 214 -0.31 -3.46 8.66
C LEU A 214 1.13 -3.86 8.99
N HIS A 215 2.08 -2.99 8.66
CA HIS A 215 3.50 -3.30 8.76
C HIS A 215 4.18 -2.41 9.80
N ARG A 216 5.22 -2.92 10.46
CA ARG A 216 5.95 -2.22 11.54
C ARG A 216 5.05 -1.78 12.70
N LEU A 217 4.07 -2.59 13.08
CA LEU A 217 3.21 -2.33 14.23
C LEU A 217 4.03 -2.27 15.53
N THR A 218 3.81 -1.22 16.31
CA THR A 218 4.31 -1.07 17.68
C THR A 218 3.26 -1.55 18.69
N ALA A 219 3.61 -1.60 19.98
CA ALA A 219 2.65 -1.95 21.02
C ALA A 219 1.47 -0.95 21.09
N ASP A 220 1.73 0.33 20.83
CA ASP A 220 0.74 1.40 20.90
C ASP A 220 -0.27 1.33 19.75
N ASP A 221 0.16 0.85 18.59
CA ASP A 221 -0.71 0.69 17.40
C ASP A 221 -1.73 -0.43 17.55
N LEU A 222 -1.44 -1.45 18.37
CA LEU A 222 -2.23 -2.69 18.45
C LEU A 222 -3.68 -2.47 18.87
N VAL A 223 -3.94 -1.46 19.71
CA VAL A 223 -5.31 -1.15 20.15
C VAL A 223 -6.15 -0.68 18.96
N SER A 224 -5.61 0.27 18.18
CA SER A 224 -6.27 0.82 17.00
C SER A 224 -6.34 -0.21 15.85
N ALA A 225 -5.25 -0.94 15.61
CA ALA A 225 -5.19 -2.03 14.63
C ALA A 225 -6.20 -3.13 14.95
N GLY A 226 -6.27 -3.57 16.22
CA GLY A 226 -7.22 -4.58 16.67
C GLY A 226 -8.67 -4.12 16.55
N SER A 227 -8.95 -2.84 16.84
CA SER A 227 -10.26 -2.23 16.62
C SER A 227 -10.65 -2.26 15.14
N LEU A 228 -9.76 -1.84 14.25
CA LEU A 228 -9.99 -1.82 12.80
C LEU A 228 -10.25 -3.22 12.24
N VAL A 229 -9.38 -4.18 12.57
CA VAL A 229 -9.50 -5.57 12.10
C VAL A 229 -10.82 -6.20 12.57
N ARG A 230 -11.21 -5.94 13.83
CA ARG A 230 -12.50 -6.40 14.37
C ARG A 230 -13.69 -5.77 13.63
N LYS A 231 -13.64 -4.47 13.35
CA LYS A 231 -14.70 -3.74 12.63
C LYS A 231 -14.85 -4.18 11.18
N LEU A 232 -13.75 -4.52 10.49
CA LEU A 232 -13.81 -5.08 9.13
C LEU A 232 -14.52 -6.43 9.07
N GLY A 233 -14.49 -7.20 10.17
CA GLY A 233 -15.28 -8.41 10.35
C GLY A 233 -15.17 -9.36 9.15
N ASP A 234 -16.33 -9.77 8.62
CA ASP A 234 -16.45 -10.75 7.53
C ASP A 234 -16.06 -10.22 6.14
N GLN A 235 -15.75 -8.93 6.00
CA GLN A 235 -15.27 -8.37 4.74
C GLN A 235 -13.81 -8.74 4.47
N LEU A 236 -13.03 -8.93 5.53
CA LEU A 236 -11.60 -9.21 5.46
C LEU A 236 -11.33 -10.64 4.97
N ARG A 237 -10.60 -10.76 3.86
CA ARG A 237 -10.17 -12.04 3.26
C ARG A 237 -8.67 -12.26 3.39
N GLU A 238 -7.89 -11.20 3.39
CA GLU A 238 -6.43 -11.26 3.51
C GLU A 238 -5.95 -10.31 4.59
N LEU A 239 -5.16 -10.83 5.54
CA LEU A 239 -4.54 -10.05 6.59
C LEU A 239 -3.04 -10.31 6.60
N GLU A 240 -2.26 -9.25 6.51
CA GLU A 240 -0.80 -9.27 6.60
C GLU A 240 -0.36 -8.37 7.77
N LEU A 241 0.45 -8.90 8.68
CA LEU A 241 0.91 -8.19 9.87
C LEU A 241 2.43 -8.29 9.98
N SER A 242 3.10 -7.16 10.19
CA SER A 242 4.49 -7.12 10.64
C SER A 242 4.66 -6.17 11.80
N PHE A 243 5.65 -6.44 12.66
CA PHE A 243 5.89 -5.71 13.90
C PHE A 243 7.22 -4.96 13.84
N ASP A 244 7.32 -3.82 14.53
CA ASP A 244 8.53 -3.00 14.53
C ASP A 244 9.54 -3.46 15.57
N GLU A 245 10.78 -3.67 15.12
CA GLU A 245 11.91 -4.17 15.92
C GLU A 245 12.32 -3.19 17.04
N SER A 246 12.12 -1.88 16.83
CA SER A 246 12.59 -0.84 17.75
C SER A 246 11.63 -0.47 18.88
N SER A 247 10.39 -0.94 18.86
CA SER A 247 9.32 -0.43 19.73
C SER A 247 9.18 -1.10 21.10
N GLY A 248 10.16 -1.94 21.49
CA GLY A 248 10.05 -2.76 22.68
C GLY A 248 9.11 -3.96 22.48
N THR A 249 9.02 -4.83 23.49
CA THR A 249 8.43 -6.15 23.28
C THR A 249 6.91 -6.20 23.37
N ILE A 250 6.28 -6.48 22.22
CA ILE A 250 4.89 -6.92 22.15
C ILE A 250 4.82 -8.35 22.67
N SER A 251 4.35 -8.54 23.91
CA SER A 251 4.10 -9.89 24.41
C SER A 251 2.96 -10.53 23.61
N ALA A 252 3.05 -11.84 23.38
CA ALA A 252 1.99 -12.55 22.66
C ALA A 252 0.65 -12.56 23.39
N SER A 253 0.65 -12.45 24.72
CA SER A 253 -0.57 -12.19 25.51
C SER A 253 -1.24 -10.91 25.08
N TYR A 254 -0.45 -9.87 24.87
CA TYR A 254 -0.93 -8.54 24.51
C TYR A 254 -1.51 -8.57 23.09
N LEU A 255 -0.78 -9.16 22.15
CA LEU A 255 -1.27 -9.41 20.79
C LEU A 255 -2.56 -10.26 20.78
N TYR A 256 -2.58 -11.37 21.51
CA TYR A 256 -3.75 -12.24 21.66
C TYR A 256 -4.96 -11.52 22.29
N SER A 257 -4.72 -10.56 23.18
CA SER A 257 -5.79 -9.81 23.86
C SER A 257 -6.38 -8.70 23.01
N LEU A 258 -5.57 -8.03 22.20
CA LEU A 258 -5.98 -6.84 21.44
C LEU A 258 -6.43 -7.17 20.02
N LEU A 259 -5.77 -8.15 19.41
CA LEU A 259 -6.04 -8.56 18.03
C LEU A 259 -6.90 -9.84 18.02
N ASP A 260 -8.21 -9.64 18.01
CA ASP A 260 -9.18 -10.73 17.96
C ASP A 260 -9.68 -10.97 16.53
N LEU A 261 -9.31 -12.11 15.95
CA LEU A 261 -9.72 -12.53 14.60
C LEU A 261 -11.08 -13.25 14.56
N SER A 262 -11.75 -13.42 15.71
CA SER A 262 -13.01 -14.19 15.81
C SER A 262 -14.13 -13.64 14.91
N MET A 263 -14.13 -12.33 14.67
CA MET A 263 -15.11 -11.65 13.81
C MET A 263 -14.78 -11.77 12.33
N ASN A 264 -13.55 -12.16 11.96
CA ASN A 264 -13.09 -12.24 10.58
C ASN A 264 -13.44 -13.59 9.93
N THR A 265 -14.71 -13.95 9.94
CA THR A 265 -15.21 -15.29 9.57
C THR A 265 -14.97 -15.69 8.09
N ARG A 266 -14.59 -14.76 7.23
CA ARG A 266 -14.22 -15.04 5.82
C ARG A 266 -12.74 -14.84 5.53
N LEU A 267 -11.89 -14.76 6.56
CA LEU A 267 -10.45 -14.68 6.37
C LEU A 267 -9.95 -15.95 5.66
N GLU A 268 -9.32 -15.77 4.50
CA GLU A 268 -8.80 -16.82 3.61
C GLU A 268 -7.26 -16.89 3.68
N ARG A 269 -6.57 -15.75 3.86
CA ARG A 269 -5.11 -15.68 3.96
C ARG A 269 -4.68 -14.90 5.20
N LEU A 270 -3.75 -15.48 5.96
CA LEU A 270 -3.11 -14.82 7.09
C LEU A 270 -1.59 -14.91 6.92
N GLN A 271 -0.94 -13.75 6.90
CA GLN A 271 0.52 -13.64 6.84
C GLN A 271 1.04 -12.88 8.04
N LEU A 272 1.98 -13.48 8.77
CA LEU A 272 2.62 -12.90 9.94
C LEU A 272 4.12 -12.82 9.69
N HIS A 273 4.67 -11.62 9.77
CA HIS A 273 6.10 -11.38 9.77
C HIS A 273 6.56 -11.18 11.21
N LEU A 274 7.35 -12.12 11.70
CA LEU A 274 7.83 -12.18 13.06
C LEU A 274 9.34 -11.99 13.05
N ASP A 275 9.82 -10.94 13.72
CA ASP A 275 11.24 -10.75 13.98
C ASP A 275 11.53 -10.94 15.49
N PRO A 276 12.20 -12.04 15.90
CA PRO A 276 12.48 -12.30 17.30
C PRO A 276 13.87 -11.80 17.75
N ARG A 277 14.50 -10.84 17.04
CA ARG A 277 15.88 -10.41 17.33
C ARG A 277 16.08 -9.65 18.66
N GLU A 278 15.02 -9.21 19.35
CA GLU A 278 15.16 -8.63 20.70
C GLU A 278 14.81 -9.61 21.84
N SER A 279 15.89 -10.06 22.49
CA SER A 279 16.03 -10.88 23.71
C SER A 279 15.47 -12.32 23.70
N ILE A 280 16.41 -13.24 23.94
CA ILE A 280 16.23 -14.70 24.12
C ILE A 280 15.18 -15.03 25.22
N TYR A 281 14.88 -14.10 26.12
CA TYR A 281 13.88 -14.27 27.18
C TYR A 281 12.45 -13.87 26.76
N GLN A 282 12.30 -13.00 25.75
CA GLN A 282 11.00 -12.43 25.34
C GLN A 282 10.42 -13.12 24.10
N ALA A 283 11.30 -13.68 23.26
CA ALA A 283 10.95 -14.68 22.27
C ALA A 283 9.94 -15.65 22.90
N CYS A 284 10.27 -16.27 24.05
CA CYS A 284 9.47 -17.25 24.81
C CYS A 284 7.97 -16.92 25.01
N SER A 285 7.55 -15.66 24.91
CA SER A 285 6.14 -15.27 25.06
C SER A 285 5.28 -15.56 23.81
N LEU A 286 5.84 -15.45 22.60
CA LEU A 286 5.18 -15.82 21.32
C LEU A 286 5.01 -17.34 21.17
N HIS A 287 5.80 -18.12 21.91
CA HIS A 287 6.04 -19.55 21.64
C HIS A 287 4.83 -20.46 21.89
N GLY A 288 4.04 -20.21 22.95
CA GLY A 288 2.82 -20.99 23.22
C GLY A 288 1.54 -20.30 22.77
N LYS A 289 1.59 -18.99 22.46
CA LYS A 289 0.38 -18.22 22.15
C LYS A 289 0.19 -17.92 20.68
N LEU A 290 1.19 -18.15 19.82
CA LEU A 290 1.00 -18.09 18.37
C LEU A 290 -0.05 -19.12 17.93
N ALA A 291 0.06 -20.35 18.42
CA ALA A 291 -0.94 -21.39 18.21
C ALA A 291 -2.31 -20.94 18.74
N LEU A 292 -2.38 -20.33 19.93
CA LEU A 292 -3.64 -19.79 20.48
C LEU A 292 -4.21 -18.64 19.62
N PHE A 293 -3.37 -17.73 19.14
CA PHE A 293 -3.79 -16.66 18.24
C PHE A 293 -4.34 -17.22 16.92
N ILE A 294 -3.61 -18.13 16.28
CA ILE A 294 -4.04 -18.81 15.06
C ILE A 294 -5.31 -19.61 15.29
N SER A 295 -5.50 -20.22 16.47
CA SER A 295 -6.71 -20.98 16.79
C SER A 295 -8.01 -20.16 16.73
N ARG A 296 -7.90 -18.83 16.83
CA ARG A 296 -9.02 -17.87 16.66
C ARG A 296 -9.24 -17.46 15.21
N ALA A 297 -8.33 -17.78 14.29
CA ALA A 297 -8.53 -17.50 12.88
C ALA A 297 -9.73 -18.29 12.32
N SER A 298 -10.22 -17.81 11.19
CA SER A 298 -11.41 -18.36 10.55
C SER A 298 -11.26 -19.82 10.12
N ALA A 299 -12.36 -20.57 10.18
CA ALA A 299 -12.48 -21.87 9.52
C ALA A 299 -12.38 -21.79 7.98
N SER A 300 -12.44 -20.58 7.42
CA SER A 300 -12.28 -20.32 5.99
C SER A 300 -10.81 -20.16 5.57
N LEU A 301 -9.86 -20.20 6.52
CA LEU A 301 -8.44 -20.01 6.24
C LEU A 301 -7.93 -21.08 5.26
N MET A 302 -7.34 -20.62 4.16
CA MET A 302 -6.81 -21.45 3.07
C MET A 302 -5.28 -21.38 2.97
N SER A 303 -4.70 -20.23 3.33
CA SER A 303 -3.25 -20.04 3.36
C SER A 303 -2.81 -19.37 4.67
N LEU A 304 -1.79 -19.94 5.30
CA LEU A 304 -1.11 -19.40 6.47
C LEU A 304 0.37 -19.24 6.14
N ARG A 305 0.91 -18.03 6.28
CA ARG A 305 2.34 -17.78 6.07
C ARG A 305 2.96 -17.15 7.31
N LEU A 306 4.04 -17.75 7.79
CA LEU A 306 4.84 -17.25 8.89
C LEU A 306 6.23 -16.92 8.36
N ASP A 307 6.52 -15.64 8.14
CA ASP A 307 7.85 -15.19 7.75
C ASP A 307 8.64 -14.84 9.02
N ILE A 308 9.75 -15.53 9.25
CA ILE A 308 10.50 -15.51 10.50
C ILE A 308 11.96 -15.19 10.20
N THR A 309 12.47 -14.10 10.76
CA THR A 309 13.80 -13.59 10.38
C THR A 309 14.97 -14.25 11.13
N THR A 310 14.69 -15.08 12.14
CA THR A 310 15.72 -15.81 12.90
C THR A 310 16.02 -17.19 12.30
N GLU A 311 17.29 -17.59 12.41
CA GLU A 311 17.75 -18.95 12.11
C GLU A 311 17.53 -19.91 13.32
N ASP A 312 17.19 -19.37 14.49
CA ASP A 312 16.94 -20.19 15.68
C ASP A 312 15.51 -20.76 15.67
N HIS A 313 15.39 -21.94 15.06
CA HIS A 313 14.13 -22.69 14.93
C HIS A 313 13.60 -23.25 16.27
N GLY A 314 14.40 -23.25 17.34
CA GLY A 314 14.00 -23.76 18.66
C GLY A 314 13.00 -22.86 19.39
N LEU A 315 12.83 -21.63 18.90
CA LEU A 315 11.97 -20.60 19.47
C LEU A 315 10.50 -20.75 19.08
N ILE A 316 10.08 -21.82 18.41
CA ILE A 316 8.68 -22.01 18.04
C ILE A 316 8.25 -23.38 18.47
N ASN A 317 7.14 -23.44 19.22
CA ASN A 317 6.52 -24.70 19.59
C ASN A 317 5.80 -25.30 18.38
N TRP A 318 6.58 -25.86 17.45
CA TRP A 318 6.09 -26.48 16.22
C TRP A 318 5.05 -27.56 16.49
N GLY A 319 5.18 -28.31 17.59
CA GLY A 319 4.22 -29.34 17.97
C GLY A 319 2.84 -28.78 18.34
N GLU A 320 2.79 -27.68 19.10
CA GLU A 320 1.51 -27.03 19.45
C GLU A 320 0.88 -26.31 18.25
N LEU A 321 1.72 -25.73 17.38
CA LEU A 321 1.27 -25.13 16.13
C LEU A 321 0.68 -26.20 15.20
N ALA A 322 1.40 -27.29 14.94
CA ALA A 322 0.91 -28.41 14.13
C ALA A 322 -0.39 -28.99 14.70
N ALA A 323 -0.43 -29.27 16.01
CA ALA A 323 -1.64 -29.75 16.68
C ALA A 323 -2.82 -28.77 16.61
N THR A 324 -2.56 -27.48 16.45
CA THR A 324 -3.60 -26.47 16.23
C THR A 324 -4.10 -26.49 14.79
N LEU A 325 -3.20 -26.60 13.81
CA LEU A 325 -3.53 -26.68 12.39
C LEU A 325 -4.23 -28.00 12.02
N ASP A 326 -3.96 -29.10 12.73
CA ASP A 326 -4.64 -30.40 12.55
C ASP A 326 -6.11 -30.40 12.99
N ARG A 327 -6.57 -29.36 13.70
CA ARG A 327 -7.96 -29.29 14.15
C ARG A 327 -8.88 -29.19 12.92
N ARG A 328 -10.01 -29.91 12.97
CA ARG A 328 -11.04 -29.93 11.89
C ARG A 328 -11.47 -28.55 11.37
N ARG A 329 -11.34 -27.52 12.20
CA ARG A 329 -11.61 -26.12 11.82
C ARG A 329 -10.76 -25.65 10.64
N PHE A 330 -9.51 -26.10 10.54
CA PHE A 330 -8.59 -25.74 9.44
C PHE A 330 -8.60 -26.74 8.29
N SER A 331 -9.69 -27.51 8.12
CA SER A 331 -9.84 -28.47 7.02
C SER A 331 -9.77 -27.85 5.61
N LYS A 332 -9.86 -26.52 5.49
CA LYS A 332 -9.70 -25.78 4.22
C LYS A 332 -8.28 -25.29 3.98
N LEU A 333 -7.38 -25.40 4.96
CA LEU A 333 -5.99 -24.98 4.85
C LEU A 333 -5.29 -25.87 3.81
N ARG A 334 -4.72 -25.24 2.79
CA ARG A 334 -4.05 -25.92 1.67
C ARG A 334 -2.57 -25.58 1.57
N ASP A 335 -2.20 -24.45 2.15
CA ASP A 335 -0.87 -23.87 2.07
C ASP A 335 -0.54 -23.34 3.47
N ALA A 336 0.45 -23.93 4.11
CA ALA A 336 0.94 -23.45 5.39
C ALA A 336 2.46 -23.43 5.35
N ALA A 337 3.04 -22.25 5.20
CA ALA A 337 4.47 -22.12 5.00
C ALA A 337 5.11 -21.32 6.13
N VAL A 338 6.28 -21.78 6.56
CA VAL A 338 7.20 -20.99 7.36
C VAL A 338 8.37 -20.61 6.49
N VAL A 339 8.70 -19.34 6.42
CA VAL A 339 9.88 -18.86 5.72
C VAL A 339 10.89 -18.39 6.75
N CYS A 340 12.01 -19.11 6.86
CA CYS A 340 13.12 -18.74 7.73
C CYS A 340 14.35 -18.39 6.88
N GLY A 341 14.87 -17.17 7.01
CA GLY A 341 16.11 -16.76 6.31
C GLY A 341 16.04 -16.95 4.77
N GLY A 342 14.86 -16.82 4.18
CA GLY A 342 14.63 -17.03 2.74
C GLY A 342 14.40 -18.49 2.30
N LYS A 343 14.43 -19.46 3.22
CA LYS A 343 14.05 -20.86 2.96
C LYS A 343 12.63 -21.12 3.47
N ALA A 344 11.76 -21.57 2.57
CA ALA A 344 10.41 -21.99 2.93
C ALA A 344 10.41 -23.47 3.38
N LYS A 345 9.69 -23.76 4.46
CA LYS A 345 9.35 -25.10 4.91
C LYS A 345 7.83 -25.21 4.97
N ASP A 346 7.27 -26.23 4.33
CA ASP A 346 5.85 -26.56 4.45
C ASP A 346 5.58 -27.11 5.86
N LEU A 347 4.47 -26.69 6.45
CA LEU A 347 3.97 -27.13 7.75
C LEU A 347 2.99 -28.31 7.63
N LEU A 348 2.54 -28.63 6.42
CA LEU A 348 1.61 -29.73 6.14
C LEU A 348 2.33 -31.04 5.77
N ASP A 349 3.64 -30.98 5.51
CA ASP A 349 4.55 -32.11 5.28
C ASP A 349 5.29 -32.52 6.57
#